data_AF-A0A1G6MXD4-F1
#
_entry.id   AF-A0A1G6MXD4-F1
#
_cell.length_a   1.000
_cell.length_b   1.000
_cell.length_c   1.000
_cell.angle_alpha   90.00
_cell.angle_beta   90.00
_cell.angle_gamma   90.00
#
_symmetry.space_group_name_H-M   'P 1'
#
loop_
_entity.id
_entity.type
_entity.pdbx_description
1 polymer ?
#
loop_
_entity_poly.entity_id
_entity_poly.type
_entity_poly.pdbx_seq_one_letter_code
_entity_poly.pdbx_strand_id
1 'polypeptide(L)'
;MLLYNEVVKQTLNLLHLHKDEWETRYNGYLTKIKKNENKQVKFETPVKKPLFVYTTVSNETKTNPKWYLRFMGQNVGILLKKDNEILLCLRQKDYDNNRDAFKDDTFDIEPGDYRWDDCPEAIKFRDFFKNYGGKKHKKNHEHTVESAFLSDLEKKKGKNKKLKGIQPVEIRKKRFQMPTPLKASNLYKVTSKELLSLDDYFKYAAQYGGGIDILARRRNKKQSVTQSFITVIELKDKHDKKEPPEKVMYQAIAYATFIHELIRSNAADGIGWYNLFLDNKKRKIPDELVIKCVVAMPGLNVVALDKELGKNNLNVLMPFNNSKDKLELLFINLDDKTYGVKDYSEKL
;
A
#
# COMPACT_ATOMS: atom_id res chain seq x y z
N MET A 1 28.31 -3.19 -4.11
CA MET A 1 27.92 -1.95 -4.80
C MET A 1 26.40 -1.92 -4.89
N LEU A 2 25.76 -0.81 -4.49
CA LEU A 2 24.29 -0.66 -4.58
C LEU A 2 23.90 -0.42 -6.04
N LEU A 3 22.80 -1.04 -6.48
CA LEU A 3 22.40 -1.12 -7.89
C LEU A 3 21.15 -0.29 -8.22
N TYR A 4 20.94 0.82 -7.52
CA TYR A 4 19.71 1.60 -7.61
C TYR A 4 19.45 2.13 -9.03
N ASN A 5 20.50 2.63 -9.70
CA ASN A 5 20.38 3.13 -11.07
C ASN A 5 20.05 2.01 -12.05
N GLU A 6 20.61 0.82 -11.85
CA GLU A 6 20.35 -0.36 -12.67
C GLU A 6 18.90 -0.83 -12.50
N VAL A 7 18.37 -0.84 -11.27
CA VAL A 7 16.95 -1.14 -11.02
C VAL A 7 16.05 -0.14 -11.73
N VAL A 8 16.36 1.16 -11.69
CA VAL A 8 15.59 2.17 -12.43
C VAL A 8 15.65 1.90 -13.93
N LYS A 9 16.85 1.76 -14.51
CA LYS A 9 17.04 1.50 -15.95
C LYS A 9 16.26 0.27 -16.41
N GLN A 10 16.34 -0.81 -15.66
CA GLN A 10 15.66 -2.06 -16.00
C GLN A 10 14.14 -1.94 -15.84
N THR A 11 13.68 -1.20 -14.84
CA THR A 11 12.25 -0.92 -14.69
C THR A 11 11.74 -0.13 -15.89
N LEU A 12 12.45 0.91 -16.30
CA LEU A 12 12.11 1.71 -17.47
C LEU A 12 12.11 0.85 -18.75
N ASN A 13 13.10 -0.01 -18.94
CA ASN A 13 13.14 -0.93 -20.08
C ASN A 13 11.91 -1.83 -20.12
N LEU A 14 11.55 -2.48 -19.00
CA LEU A 14 10.37 -3.34 -18.92
C LEU A 14 9.07 -2.56 -19.19
N LEU A 15 8.94 -1.34 -18.64
CA LEU A 15 7.76 -0.50 -18.87
C LEU A 15 7.68 0.01 -20.31
N HIS A 16 8.82 0.32 -20.93
CA HIS A 16 8.89 0.77 -22.33
C HIS A 16 8.51 -0.36 -23.29
N LEU A 17 9.03 -1.58 -23.08
CA LEU A 17 8.73 -2.75 -23.91
C LEU A 17 7.24 -3.13 -23.91
N HIS A 18 6.52 -2.80 -22.83
CA HIS A 18 5.10 -3.13 -22.66
C HIS A 18 4.20 -1.89 -22.55
N LYS A 19 4.67 -0.76 -23.09
CA LYS A 19 4.05 0.56 -22.89
C LYS A 19 2.55 0.58 -23.20
N ASP A 20 2.19 0.10 -24.38
CA ASP A 20 0.80 0.14 -24.85
C ASP A 20 -0.16 -0.63 -23.95
N GLU A 21 0.29 -1.75 -23.36
CA GLU A 21 -0.55 -2.58 -22.47
C GLU A 21 -0.86 -1.83 -21.18
N TRP A 22 0.17 -1.43 -20.42
CA TRP A 22 -0.08 -0.82 -19.13
C TRP A 22 -0.71 0.56 -19.28
N GLU A 23 -0.32 1.39 -20.23
CA GLU A 23 -0.93 2.72 -20.41
C GLU A 23 -2.44 2.59 -20.67
N THR A 24 -2.82 1.68 -21.57
CA THR A 24 -4.23 1.38 -21.86
C THR A 24 -4.96 0.87 -20.62
N ARG A 25 -4.39 -0.08 -19.90
CA ARG A 25 -5.02 -0.69 -18.72
C ARG A 25 -5.21 0.32 -17.59
N TYR A 26 -4.19 1.11 -17.26
CA TYR A 26 -4.26 2.09 -16.18
C TYR A 26 -5.13 3.30 -16.55
N ASN A 27 -5.18 3.72 -17.82
CA ASN A 27 -6.20 4.67 -18.28
C ASN A 27 -7.62 4.12 -18.09
N GLY A 28 -7.85 2.87 -18.53
CA GLY A 28 -9.14 2.20 -18.40
C GLY A 28 -9.59 2.06 -16.94
N TYR A 29 -8.66 1.80 -16.03
CA TYR A 29 -8.90 1.81 -14.60
C TYR A 29 -9.35 3.18 -14.09
N LEU A 30 -8.60 4.23 -14.38
CA LEU A 30 -8.90 5.58 -13.90
C LEU A 30 -10.23 6.10 -14.45
N THR A 31 -10.49 5.86 -15.75
CA THR A 31 -11.76 6.20 -16.41
C THR A 31 -12.94 5.56 -15.70
N LYS A 32 -12.85 4.25 -15.38
CA LYS A 32 -13.91 3.54 -14.66
C LYS A 32 -14.08 4.02 -13.22
N ILE A 33 -12.98 4.32 -12.51
CA ILE A 33 -13.04 4.90 -11.16
C ILE A 33 -13.80 6.24 -11.17
N LYS A 34 -13.43 7.16 -12.08
CA LYS A 34 -14.09 8.47 -12.25
C LYS A 34 -15.57 8.30 -12.59
N LYS A 35 -15.90 7.42 -13.55
CA LYS A 35 -17.30 7.12 -13.93
C LYS A 35 -18.12 6.62 -12.75
N ASN A 36 -17.54 5.77 -11.91
CA ASN A 36 -18.21 5.22 -10.73
C ASN A 36 -18.32 6.24 -9.57
N GLU A 37 -17.44 7.26 -9.52
CA GLU A 37 -17.50 8.33 -8.51
C GLU A 37 -18.82 9.11 -8.63
N ASN A 38 -19.25 9.39 -9.86
CA ASN A 38 -20.48 10.12 -10.16
C ASN A 38 -21.77 9.32 -9.88
N LYS A 39 -21.68 8.00 -9.63
CA LYS A 39 -22.83 7.11 -9.46
C LYS A 39 -23.12 6.71 -8.01
N GLN A 40 -22.36 7.22 -7.04
CA GLN A 40 -22.39 6.65 -5.70
C GLN A 40 -23.45 7.25 -4.78
N VAL A 41 -24.36 6.37 -4.36
CA VAL A 41 -25.08 6.40 -3.08
C VAL A 41 -24.05 6.36 -1.94
N LYS A 42 -24.23 7.22 -0.92
CA LYS A 42 -23.34 7.26 0.26
C LYS A 42 -23.28 5.86 0.88
N PHE A 43 -22.11 5.45 1.33
CA PHE A 43 -21.98 4.33 2.26
C PHE A 43 -22.65 4.79 3.56
N GLU A 44 -23.92 4.44 3.78
CA GLU A 44 -24.72 5.00 4.88
C GLU A 44 -24.19 4.54 6.24
N THR A 45 -23.70 3.31 6.33
CA THR A 45 -23.11 2.77 7.56
C THR A 45 -21.60 2.60 7.46
N PRO A 46 -20.80 3.51 8.04
CA PRO A 46 -19.35 3.39 8.02
C PRO A 46 -18.90 2.12 8.77
N VAL A 47 -17.94 1.39 8.20
CA VAL A 47 -17.22 0.35 8.94
C VAL A 47 -16.45 1.01 10.10
N LYS A 48 -16.75 0.56 11.32
CA LYS A 48 -16.15 1.08 12.55
C LYS A 48 -14.94 0.25 12.95
N LYS A 49 -14.01 0.89 13.66
CA LYS A 49 -12.91 0.19 14.33
C LYS A 49 -13.48 -0.90 15.26
N PRO A 50 -12.78 -2.04 15.38
CA PRO A 50 -11.41 -2.30 14.92
C PRO A 50 -11.27 -2.86 13.50
N LEU A 51 -12.36 -2.88 12.71
CA LEU A 51 -12.34 -3.34 11.33
C LEU A 51 -11.93 -2.22 10.37
N PHE A 52 -11.27 -2.61 9.28
CA PHE A 52 -10.82 -1.71 8.22
C PHE A 52 -11.19 -2.26 6.85
N VAL A 53 -11.55 -1.37 5.92
CA VAL A 53 -11.91 -1.73 4.56
C VAL A 53 -10.73 -1.47 3.63
N TYR A 54 -10.33 -2.52 2.92
CA TYR A 54 -9.27 -2.49 1.91
C TYR A 54 -9.85 -2.63 0.51
N THR A 55 -9.28 -1.90 -0.43
CA THR A 55 -9.67 -1.93 -1.84
C THR A 55 -8.46 -1.93 -2.77
N THR A 56 -8.72 -2.28 -4.03
CA THR A 56 -7.76 -2.21 -5.12
C THR A 56 -8.42 -1.49 -6.30
N VAL A 57 -7.59 -1.04 -7.25
CA VAL A 57 -8.08 -0.41 -8.49
C VAL A 57 -9.09 -1.32 -9.19
N SER A 58 -8.75 -2.60 -9.34
CA SER A 58 -9.60 -3.59 -10.00
C SER A 58 -10.96 -3.75 -9.33
N ASN A 59 -11.05 -3.62 -8.01
CA ASN A 59 -12.32 -3.70 -7.30
C ASN A 59 -13.18 -2.44 -7.51
N GLU A 60 -12.58 -1.25 -7.49
CA GLU A 60 -13.29 0.04 -7.64
C GLU A 60 -13.85 0.29 -9.04
N THR A 61 -13.35 -0.45 -10.04
CA THR A 61 -13.81 -0.36 -11.43
C THR A 61 -15.05 -1.20 -11.74
N LYS A 62 -15.47 -2.09 -10.82
CA LYS A 62 -16.63 -2.98 -11.01
C LYS A 62 -17.95 -2.28 -10.69
N THR A 63 -19.02 -2.72 -11.34
CA THR A 63 -20.40 -2.29 -11.04
C THR A 63 -20.83 -2.69 -9.63
N ASN A 64 -20.51 -3.93 -9.25
CA ASN A 64 -20.70 -4.51 -7.93
C ASN A 64 -19.32 -4.71 -7.28
N PRO A 65 -18.71 -3.64 -6.74
CA PRO A 65 -17.39 -3.72 -6.13
C PRO A 65 -17.41 -4.62 -4.90
N LYS A 66 -16.31 -5.35 -4.72
CA LYS A 66 -16.03 -6.13 -3.51
C LYS A 66 -14.86 -5.51 -2.77
N TRP A 67 -14.92 -5.48 -1.45
CA TRP A 67 -13.88 -4.92 -0.60
C TRP A 67 -13.48 -5.92 0.46
N TYR A 68 -12.20 -5.94 0.80
CA TYR A 68 -11.71 -6.83 1.84
C TYR A 68 -11.93 -6.17 3.21
N LEU A 69 -12.57 -6.90 4.10
CA LEU A 69 -12.73 -6.50 5.50
C LEU A 69 -11.57 -7.11 6.28
N ARG A 70 -10.79 -6.27 6.95
CA ARG A 70 -9.61 -6.69 7.69
C ARG A 70 -9.69 -6.34 9.17
N PHE A 71 -9.23 -7.25 10.01
CA PHE A 71 -8.99 -7.05 11.44
C PHE A 71 -7.53 -7.41 11.73
N MET A 72 -6.80 -6.50 12.38
CA MET A 72 -5.35 -6.67 12.64
C MET A 72 -4.53 -7.08 11.39
N GLY A 73 -4.93 -6.61 10.20
CA GLY A 73 -4.25 -6.95 8.93
C GLY A 73 -4.68 -8.27 8.28
N GLN A 74 -5.38 -9.15 9.01
CA GLN A 74 -5.92 -10.38 8.48
C GLN A 74 -7.24 -10.11 7.73
N ASN A 75 -7.44 -10.74 6.57
CA ASN A 75 -8.74 -10.75 5.90
C ASN A 75 -9.71 -11.61 6.72
N VAL A 76 -10.84 -11.01 7.12
CA VAL A 76 -11.85 -11.64 7.97
C VAL A 76 -13.22 -11.76 7.30
N GLY A 77 -13.38 -11.16 6.12
CA GLY A 77 -14.58 -11.25 5.31
C GLY A 77 -14.51 -10.32 4.09
N ILE A 78 -15.58 -10.30 3.30
CA ILE A 78 -15.72 -9.42 2.14
C ILE A 78 -16.97 -8.58 2.29
N LEU A 79 -16.88 -7.29 1.96
CA LEU A 79 -18.05 -6.45 1.74
C LEU A 79 -18.33 -6.39 0.24
N LEU A 80 -19.50 -6.86 -0.19
CA LEU A 80 -19.96 -6.80 -1.56
C LEU A 80 -21.04 -5.74 -1.68
N LYS A 81 -20.84 -4.76 -2.57
CA LYS A 81 -21.94 -3.90 -3.00
C LYS A 81 -22.75 -4.65 -4.05
N LYS A 82 -24.02 -4.90 -3.77
CA LYS A 82 -24.98 -5.45 -4.73
C LYS A 82 -26.16 -4.50 -4.80
N ASP A 83 -26.39 -3.94 -5.98
CA ASP A 83 -27.40 -2.90 -6.20
C ASP A 83 -27.18 -1.69 -5.27
N ASN A 84 -28.10 -1.45 -4.34
CA ASN A 84 -28.02 -0.40 -3.32
C ASN A 84 -27.71 -0.92 -1.92
N GLU A 85 -27.40 -2.21 -1.78
CA GLU A 85 -27.11 -2.83 -0.50
C GLU A 85 -25.62 -3.20 -0.37
N ILE A 86 -25.15 -3.21 0.88
CA ILE A 86 -23.85 -3.76 1.23
C ILE A 86 -24.08 -5.09 1.95
N LEU A 87 -23.46 -6.15 1.45
CA LEU A 87 -23.50 -7.48 2.03
C LEU A 87 -22.14 -7.82 2.64
N LEU A 88 -22.14 -8.33 3.87
CA LEU A 88 -21.05 -9.13 4.40
C LEU A 88 -21.13 -10.53 3.78
N CYS A 89 -20.13 -10.86 2.97
CA CYS A 89 -19.95 -12.18 2.40
C CYS A 89 -18.91 -12.94 3.22
N LEU A 90 -19.35 -14.00 3.89
CA LEU A 90 -18.50 -14.99 4.55
C LEU A 90 -18.56 -16.29 3.76
N ARG A 91 -17.42 -16.74 3.24
CA ARG A 91 -17.32 -18.06 2.61
C ARG A 91 -16.78 -19.06 3.63
N GLN A 92 -16.95 -20.35 3.37
CA GLN A 92 -16.44 -21.42 4.24
C GLN A 92 -14.96 -21.21 4.58
N LYS A 93 -14.15 -20.87 3.57
CA LYS A 93 -12.73 -20.54 3.76
C LYS A 93 -12.50 -19.36 4.71
N ASP A 94 -13.34 -18.33 4.68
CA ASP A 94 -13.21 -17.19 5.58
C ASP A 94 -13.55 -17.58 7.02
N TYR A 95 -14.59 -18.40 7.20
CA TYR A 95 -14.96 -18.98 8.49
C TYR A 95 -13.81 -19.83 9.07
N ASP A 96 -13.28 -20.78 8.29
CA ASP A 96 -12.19 -21.65 8.71
C ASP A 96 -10.94 -20.83 9.07
N ASN A 97 -10.59 -19.85 8.23
CA ASN A 97 -9.47 -18.96 8.47
C ASN A 97 -9.65 -18.11 9.73
N ASN A 98 -10.86 -17.60 10.00
CA ASN A 98 -11.13 -16.81 11.20
C ASN A 98 -10.99 -17.69 12.45
N ARG A 99 -11.53 -18.91 12.45
CA ARG A 99 -11.39 -19.83 13.58
C ARG A 99 -9.93 -20.21 13.84
N ASP A 100 -9.17 -20.54 12.80
CA ASP A 100 -7.74 -20.84 12.94
C ASP A 100 -6.91 -19.62 13.36
N ALA A 101 -7.21 -18.44 12.78
CA ALA A 101 -6.46 -17.21 13.03
C ALA A 101 -6.69 -16.66 14.44
N PHE A 102 -7.91 -16.72 14.97
CA PHE A 102 -8.24 -16.13 16.27
C PHE A 102 -8.34 -17.17 17.40
N LYS A 103 -8.30 -18.47 17.07
CA LYS A 103 -8.35 -19.60 18.00
C LYS A 103 -9.41 -19.42 19.08
N ASP A 104 -10.57 -18.94 18.64
CA ASP A 104 -11.69 -18.58 19.49
C ASP A 104 -12.92 -19.33 18.99
N ASP A 105 -13.35 -20.31 19.78
CA ASP A 105 -14.51 -21.14 19.47
C ASP A 105 -15.83 -20.38 19.63
N THR A 106 -15.79 -19.12 20.08
CA THR A 106 -16.97 -18.23 20.09
C THR A 106 -17.22 -17.54 18.75
N PHE A 107 -16.34 -17.72 17.74
CA PHE A 107 -16.64 -17.32 16.37
C PHE A 107 -17.67 -18.28 15.74
N ASP A 108 -18.94 -18.04 16.06
CA ASP A 108 -20.08 -18.85 15.66
C ASP A 108 -20.99 -18.08 14.71
N ILE A 109 -20.48 -17.85 13.50
CA ILE A 109 -21.19 -17.15 12.43
C ILE A 109 -21.07 -18.01 11.18
N GLU A 110 -22.18 -18.61 10.78
CA GLU A 110 -22.23 -19.48 9.63
C GLU A 110 -21.78 -18.77 8.34
N PRO A 111 -21.22 -19.49 7.36
CA PRO A 111 -20.96 -18.94 6.04
C PRO A 111 -22.26 -18.49 5.35
N GLY A 112 -22.24 -17.30 4.75
CA GLY A 112 -23.42 -16.72 4.12
C GLY A 112 -23.20 -15.33 3.55
N ASP A 113 -24.27 -14.76 2.99
CA ASP A 113 -24.35 -13.38 2.54
C ASP A 113 -25.37 -12.63 3.41
N TYR A 114 -24.89 -11.63 4.14
CA TYR A 114 -25.59 -11.01 5.25
C TYR A 114 -25.68 -9.50 5.02
N ARG A 115 -26.86 -8.88 5.17
CA ARG A 115 -26.98 -7.41 5.05
C ARG A 115 -26.10 -6.74 6.09
N TRP A 116 -25.18 -5.88 5.66
CA TRP A 116 -24.16 -5.32 6.54
C TRP A 116 -24.78 -4.51 7.69
N ASP A 117 -25.85 -3.77 7.42
CA ASP A 117 -26.31 -2.75 8.35
C ASP A 117 -27.04 -3.31 9.57
N ASP A 118 -27.95 -4.26 9.36
CA ASP A 118 -29.00 -4.57 10.33
C ASP A 118 -29.24 -6.05 10.60
N CYS A 119 -28.63 -6.98 9.84
CA CYS A 119 -28.90 -8.39 10.09
C CYS A 119 -28.15 -8.91 11.34
N PRO A 120 -28.74 -9.89 12.07
CA PRO A 120 -28.15 -10.43 13.30
C PRO A 120 -26.73 -10.96 13.14
N GLU A 121 -26.42 -11.63 12.02
CA GLU A 121 -25.12 -12.25 11.76
C GLU A 121 -24.04 -11.19 11.52
N ALA A 122 -24.34 -10.11 10.79
CA ALA A 122 -23.40 -9.01 10.61
C ALA A 122 -23.17 -8.24 11.93
N ILE A 123 -24.19 -8.15 12.80
CA ILE A 123 -24.04 -7.58 14.15
C ILE A 123 -23.11 -8.46 14.99
N LYS A 124 -23.39 -9.77 15.08
CA LYS A 124 -22.52 -10.75 15.77
C LYS A 124 -21.09 -10.68 15.27
N PHE A 125 -20.89 -10.56 13.95
CA PHE A 125 -19.57 -10.42 13.33
C PHE A 125 -18.82 -9.19 13.85
N ARG A 126 -19.47 -8.03 13.86
CA ARG A 126 -18.85 -6.80 14.37
C ARG A 126 -18.54 -6.91 15.86
N ASP A 127 -19.46 -7.47 16.64
CA ASP A 127 -19.32 -7.58 18.08
C ASP A 127 -18.19 -8.55 18.47
N PHE A 128 -18.04 -9.67 17.75
CA PHE A 128 -16.91 -10.58 17.93
C PHE A 128 -15.58 -9.82 17.82
N PHE A 129 -15.32 -9.11 16.72
CA PHE A 129 -14.06 -8.40 16.52
C PHE A 129 -13.88 -7.21 17.43
N LYS A 130 -14.98 -6.54 17.82
CA LYS A 130 -14.96 -5.44 18.78
C LYS A 130 -14.56 -5.93 20.18
N ASN A 131 -15.03 -7.11 20.58
CA ASN A 131 -14.81 -7.69 21.90
C ASN A 131 -13.62 -8.66 21.95
N TYR A 132 -12.96 -8.90 20.81
CA TYR A 132 -11.81 -9.80 20.74
C TYR A 132 -10.63 -9.25 21.56
N GLY A 133 -10.38 -9.88 22.71
CA GLY A 133 -9.38 -9.46 23.69
C GLY A 133 -7.93 -9.81 23.36
N GLY A 134 -7.61 -10.19 22.12
CA GLY A 134 -6.23 -10.41 21.67
C GLY A 134 -5.55 -11.67 22.22
N LYS A 135 -6.32 -12.65 22.74
CA LYS A 135 -5.77 -13.78 23.52
C LYS A 135 -4.89 -14.73 22.68
N LYS A 136 -5.22 -15.00 21.40
CA LYS A 136 -4.48 -15.95 20.55
C LYS A 136 -4.63 -15.64 19.05
N HIS A 137 -3.77 -14.80 18.47
CA HIS A 137 -3.76 -14.54 17.02
C HIS A 137 -2.64 -15.32 16.30
N LYS A 138 -2.98 -16.15 15.30
CA LYS A 138 -2.01 -16.77 14.37
C LYS A 138 -1.44 -15.68 13.48
N LYS A 139 -0.12 -15.53 13.53
CA LYS A 139 0.55 -14.31 13.10
C LYS A 139 0.78 -14.29 11.59
N ASN A 140 0.06 -13.43 10.89
CA ASN A 140 0.62 -12.75 9.71
C ASN A 140 1.19 -11.40 10.19
N HIS A 141 2.44 -11.45 10.65
CA HIS A 141 3.10 -10.34 11.34
C HIS A 141 3.22 -9.10 10.47
N GLU A 142 3.66 -9.25 9.22
CA GLU A 142 3.78 -8.14 8.26
C GLU A 142 2.47 -7.41 8.02
N HIS A 143 1.37 -8.13 7.76
CA HIS A 143 0.07 -7.47 7.59
C HIS A 143 -0.41 -6.79 8.87
N THR A 144 -0.08 -7.34 10.04
CA THR A 144 -0.40 -6.72 11.34
C THR A 144 0.33 -5.39 11.50
N VAL A 145 1.62 -5.38 11.18
CA VAL A 145 2.48 -4.19 11.21
C VAL A 145 2.01 -3.17 10.17
N GLU A 146 1.70 -3.58 8.94
CA GLU A 146 1.14 -2.73 7.88
C GLU A 146 -0.16 -2.05 8.35
N SER A 147 -1.10 -2.83 8.91
CA SER A 147 -2.38 -2.31 9.40
C SER A 147 -2.21 -1.35 10.57
N ALA A 148 -1.29 -1.63 11.50
CA ALA A 148 -0.97 -0.74 12.61
C ALA A 148 -0.32 0.56 12.11
N PHE A 149 0.60 0.45 11.15
CA PHE A 149 1.28 1.60 10.56
C PHE A 149 0.30 2.49 9.80
N LEU A 150 -0.54 1.93 8.91
CA LEU A 150 -1.62 2.65 8.24
C LEU A 150 -2.55 3.37 9.24
N SER A 151 -2.90 2.71 10.35
CA SER A 151 -3.74 3.31 11.39
C SER A 151 -3.09 4.54 12.06
N ASP A 152 -1.76 4.59 12.15
CA ASP A 152 -1.04 5.79 12.58
C ASP A 152 -1.05 6.87 11.48
N LEU A 153 -0.77 6.48 10.23
CA LEU A 153 -0.75 7.39 9.09
C LEU A 153 -2.11 8.05 8.82
N GLU A 154 -3.22 7.40 9.11
CA GLU A 154 -4.59 7.94 8.94
C GLU A 154 -4.94 9.05 9.97
N LYS A 155 -4.19 9.17 11.07
CA LYS A 155 -4.47 10.18 12.11
C LYS A 155 -4.35 11.59 11.53
N LYS A 156 -5.34 12.46 11.80
CA LYS A 156 -5.40 13.85 11.25
C LYS A 156 -4.61 14.90 12.04
N LYS A 157 -4.43 14.76 13.37
CA LYS A 157 -3.79 15.78 14.24
C LYS A 157 -2.65 15.21 15.10
N GLY A 158 -1.62 16.04 15.32
CA GLY A 158 -0.22 15.65 15.58
C GLY A 158 0.27 15.56 17.03
N LYS A 159 -0.58 15.31 18.04
CA LYS A 159 -0.07 14.93 19.37
C LYS A 159 0.26 13.44 19.47
N ASN A 160 -0.56 12.58 18.85
CA ASN A 160 -0.40 11.11 18.93
C ASN A 160 -0.10 10.46 17.58
N LYS A 161 0.26 11.27 16.57
CA LYS A 161 0.68 10.80 15.26
C LYS A 161 2.20 10.83 15.20
N LYS A 162 2.81 9.69 14.93
CA LYS A 162 4.26 9.55 14.95
C LYS A 162 4.89 10.21 13.73
N LEU A 163 4.30 10.00 12.54
CA LEU A 163 4.77 10.63 11.31
C LEU A 163 3.83 11.75 10.86
N LYS A 164 4.25 13.00 11.08
CA LYS A 164 3.47 14.18 10.69
C LYS A 164 3.56 14.42 9.18
N GLY A 165 2.52 15.06 8.63
CA GLY A 165 2.49 15.50 7.23
C GLY A 165 2.25 14.40 6.19
N ILE A 166 2.22 13.12 6.56
CA ILE A 166 1.94 12.00 5.66
C ILE A 166 0.52 11.46 5.85
N GLN A 167 -0.14 10.98 4.81
CA GLN A 167 -1.45 10.32 4.83
C GLN A 167 -1.44 9.21 3.78
N PRO A 168 -2.04 8.03 4.03
CA PRO A 168 -2.15 7.00 2.99
C PRO A 168 -3.05 7.51 1.86
N VAL A 169 -2.77 7.06 0.64
CA VAL A 169 -3.71 7.20 -0.47
C VAL A 169 -4.91 6.31 -0.16
N GLU A 170 -6.10 6.86 -0.33
CA GLU A 170 -7.35 6.14 -0.11
C GLU A 170 -8.23 6.33 -1.33
N ILE A 171 -8.97 5.30 -1.71
CA ILE A 171 -10.06 5.44 -2.68
C ILE A 171 -11.36 5.36 -1.90
N ARG A 172 -12.12 6.46 -1.90
CA ARG A 172 -13.44 6.55 -1.22
C ARG A 172 -13.36 6.10 0.25
N LYS A 173 -12.36 6.63 0.97
CA LYS A 173 -12.08 6.37 2.40
C LYS A 173 -11.76 4.90 2.73
N LYS A 174 -11.30 4.13 1.75
CA LYS A 174 -10.84 2.74 1.93
C LYS A 174 -9.34 2.72 1.75
N ARG A 175 -8.65 1.91 2.55
CA ARG A 175 -7.22 1.66 2.40
C ARG A 175 -6.97 1.08 1.02
N PHE A 176 -6.05 1.70 0.30
CA PHE A 176 -5.85 1.42 -1.11
C PHE A 176 -4.52 0.71 -1.33
N GLN A 177 -4.60 -0.47 -1.95
CA GLN A 177 -3.43 -1.20 -2.41
C GLN A 177 -3.31 -0.99 -3.92
N MET A 178 -2.23 -0.33 -4.34
CA MET A 178 -1.96 -0.05 -5.75
C MET A 178 -1.27 -1.26 -6.38
N PRO A 179 -1.93 -2.02 -7.27
CA PRO A 179 -1.24 -3.04 -8.05
C PRO A 179 -0.26 -2.36 -9.02
N THR A 180 0.81 -3.06 -9.36
CA THR A 180 1.81 -2.67 -10.35
C THR A 180 1.88 -3.73 -11.44
N PRO A 181 2.38 -3.42 -12.64
CA PRO A 181 2.61 -4.43 -13.66
C PRO A 181 3.90 -5.24 -13.45
N LEU A 182 4.61 -5.03 -12.34
CA LEU A 182 5.97 -5.53 -12.12
C LEU A 182 6.01 -6.54 -10.98
N LYS A 183 6.68 -7.67 -11.16
CA LYS A 183 7.06 -8.56 -10.06
C LYS A 183 8.44 -8.17 -9.57
N ALA A 184 8.52 -7.49 -8.42
CA ALA A 184 9.76 -6.93 -7.87
C ALA A 184 10.12 -7.48 -6.48
N SER A 185 9.29 -8.36 -5.91
CA SER A 185 9.44 -8.88 -4.55
C SER A 185 10.67 -9.76 -4.33
N ASN A 186 11.33 -10.20 -5.39
CA ASN A 186 12.56 -10.98 -5.31
C ASN A 186 13.83 -10.15 -5.59
N LEU A 187 13.71 -8.83 -5.83
CA LEU A 187 14.86 -7.98 -6.13
C LEU A 187 15.90 -7.96 -5.00
N TYR A 188 15.50 -8.18 -3.74
CA TYR A 188 16.43 -8.24 -2.62
C TYR A 188 17.43 -9.41 -2.73
N LYS A 189 17.15 -10.41 -3.57
CA LYS A 189 18.05 -11.55 -3.77
C LYS A 189 19.20 -11.24 -4.73
N VAL A 190 19.07 -10.20 -5.56
CA VAL A 190 20.05 -9.85 -6.59
C VAL A 190 21.41 -9.55 -5.95
N THR A 191 22.46 -10.12 -6.54
CA THR A 191 23.86 -9.81 -6.24
C THR A 191 24.51 -9.00 -7.37
N SER A 192 25.63 -8.35 -7.09
CA SER A 192 26.36 -7.54 -8.09
C SER A 192 26.92 -8.33 -9.27
N LYS A 193 26.94 -9.67 -9.21
CA LYS A 193 27.37 -10.55 -10.31
C LYS A 193 26.21 -10.98 -11.23
N GLU A 194 24.96 -10.84 -10.80
CA GLU A 194 23.76 -11.38 -11.48
C GLU A 194 23.00 -10.33 -12.31
N LEU A 195 23.60 -9.15 -12.53
CA LEU A 195 23.01 -8.05 -13.31
C LEU A 195 22.63 -8.41 -14.75
N LEU A 196 23.14 -9.52 -15.27
CA LEU A 196 22.95 -9.97 -16.65
C LEU A 196 21.69 -10.84 -16.85
N SER A 197 21.00 -11.28 -15.79
CA SER A 197 19.70 -11.98 -15.91
C SER A 197 18.76 -11.63 -14.75
N LEU A 198 18.22 -10.40 -14.79
CA LEU A 198 17.23 -9.97 -13.80
C LEU A 198 15.87 -10.65 -13.96
N ASP A 199 15.59 -11.34 -15.06
CA ASP A 199 14.27 -11.88 -15.42
C ASP A 199 13.68 -12.84 -14.37
N ASP A 200 14.53 -13.56 -13.63
CA ASP A 200 14.11 -14.47 -12.55
C ASP A 200 13.67 -13.72 -11.28
N TYR A 201 14.23 -12.53 -11.06
CA TYR A 201 14.02 -11.73 -9.85
C TYR A 201 13.09 -10.55 -10.08
N PHE A 202 13.01 -10.07 -11.33
CA PHE A 202 12.35 -8.85 -11.73
C PHE A 202 11.84 -8.93 -13.16
N LYS A 203 10.52 -8.85 -13.32
CA LYS A 203 9.89 -8.96 -14.64
C LYS A 203 8.59 -8.21 -14.75
N TYR A 204 8.23 -7.92 -15.99
CA TYR A 204 6.88 -7.53 -16.34
C TYR A 204 5.92 -8.72 -16.16
N ALA A 205 4.76 -8.47 -15.56
CA ALA A 205 3.78 -9.50 -15.24
C ALA A 205 2.33 -9.05 -15.48
N ALA A 206 2.12 -7.94 -16.21
CA ALA A 206 0.81 -7.42 -16.57
C ALA A 206 -0.14 -7.29 -15.35
N GLN A 207 -1.26 -8.02 -15.31
CA GLN A 207 -2.19 -8.03 -14.17
C GLN A 207 -1.73 -8.85 -12.96
N TYR A 208 -0.66 -9.63 -13.09
CA TYR A 208 -0.12 -10.51 -12.06
C TYR A 208 1.14 -9.93 -11.39
N GLY A 209 1.42 -8.65 -11.58
CA GLY A 209 2.48 -7.95 -10.86
C GLY A 209 2.22 -7.84 -9.36
N GLY A 210 3.22 -7.33 -8.63
CA GLY A 210 3.11 -7.08 -7.20
C GLY A 210 2.30 -5.83 -6.89
N GLY A 211 2.00 -5.63 -5.61
CA GLY A 211 1.37 -4.41 -5.10
C GLY A 211 2.36 -3.57 -4.31
N ILE A 212 2.12 -2.25 -4.29
CA ILE A 212 2.77 -1.36 -3.33
C ILE A 212 2.12 -1.61 -1.96
N ASP A 213 2.92 -1.92 -0.94
CA ASP A 213 2.42 -2.13 0.42
C ASP A 213 1.64 -0.90 0.90
N ILE A 214 2.29 0.26 0.88
CA ILE A 214 1.66 1.52 1.25
C ILE A 214 2.04 2.62 0.25
N LEU A 215 1.02 3.10 -0.47
CA LEU A 215 1.10 4.34 -1.23
C LEU A 215 0.57 5.49 -0.36
N ALA A 216 1.34 6.56 -0.22
CA ALA A 216 1.01 7.70 0.63
C ALA A 216 1.26 9.03 -0.06
N ARG A 217 0.64 10.08 0.47
CA ARG A 217 0.90 11.48 0.14
C ARG A 217 1.51 12.20 1.33
N ARG A 218 2.64 12.86 1.11
CA ARG A 218 3.29 13.71 2.13
C ARG A 218 3.12 15.17 1.76
N ARG A 219 2.58 15.97 2.68
CA ARG A 219 2.49 17.42 2.58
C ARG A 219 3.51 18.04 3.51
N ASN A 220 4.46 18.76 2.93
CA ASN A 220 5.39 19.61 3.66
C ASN A 220 4.90 21.04 3.55
N LYS A 221 4.51 21.63 4.68
CA LYS A 221 4.23 23.06 4.76
C LYS A 221 5.54 23.75 5.13
N LYS A 222 6.19 24.39 4.16
CA LYS A 222 7.31 25.31 4.42
C LYS A 222 6.80 26.72 4.14
N GLN A 223 6.69 27.53 5.20
CA GLN A 223 6.18 28.91 5.12
C GLN A 223 4.81 28.99 4.41
N SER A 224 4.69 29.79 3.35
CA SER A 224 3.48 30.00 2.54
C SER A 224 3.24 28.93 1.46
N VAL A 225 4.19 28.02 1.22
CA VAL A 225 4.10 27.01 0.16
C VAL A 225 3.83 25.62 0.74
N THR A 226 2.79 24.95 0.23
CA THR A 226 2.51 23.55 0.54
C THR A 226 2.95 22.65 -0.61
N GLN A 227 4.09 21.97 -0.41
CA GLN A 227 4.58 20.97 -1.35
C GLN A 227 3.99 19.60 -1.00
N SER A 228 3.49 18.90 -2.02
CA SER A 228 2.93 17.56 -1.88
C SER A 228 3.80 16.58 -2.66
N PHE A 229 4.13 15.46 -2.02
CA PHE A 229 4.94 14.39 -2.58
C PHE A 229 4.14 13.10 -2.57
N ILE A 230 4.33 12.27 -3.58
CA ILE A 230 3.91 10.88 -3.55
C ILE A 230 5.02 10.09 -2.86
N THR A 231 4.62 9.13 -2.03
CA THR A 231 5.51 8.33 -1.20
C THR A 231 5.15 6.86 -1.37
N VAL A 232 6.10 6.08 -1.88
CA VAL A 232 6.00 4.62 -2.02
C VAL A 232 6.76 4.03 -0.83
N ILE A 233 6.06 3.27 0.00
CA ILE A 233 6.64 2.64 1.19
C ILE A 233 6.59 1.13 0.99
N GLU A 234 7.77 0.50 1.05
CA GLU A 234 7.93 -0.94 1.22
C GLU A 234 8.10 -1.22 2.71
N LEU A 235 7.33 -2.16 3.25
CA LEU A 235 7.30 -2.43 4.68
C LEU A 235 7.79 -3.86 4.97
N LYS A 236 8.57 -4.02 6.04
CA LYS A 236 9.00 -5.32 6.54
C LYS A 236 8.72 -5.43 8.03
N ASP A 237 8.36 -6.63 8.48
CA ASP A 237 8.01 -6.92 9.86
C ASP A 237 9.20 -7.22 10.76
N LYS A 238 10.38 -7.46 10.17
CA LYS A 238 11.63 -7.75 10.88
C LYS A 238 12.83 -7.22 10.11
N HIS A 239 13.95 -7.05 10.81
CA HIS A 239 15.26 -6.89 10.20
C HIS A 239 15.84 -8.28 9.90
N ASP A 240 16.04 -8.61 8.62
CA ASP A 240 16.67 -9.86 8.20
C ASP A 240 18.00 -9.55 7.50
N LYS A 241 19.11 -10.15 7.97
CA LYS A 241 20.43 -9.96 7.33
C LYS A 241 20.46 -10.45 5.87
N LYS A 242 19.56 -11.36 5.48
CA LYS A 242 19.41 -11.84 4.10
C LYS A 242 18.57 -10.90 3.23
N GLU A 243 17.78 -10.03 3.85
CA GLU A 243 16.95 -9.01 3.21
C GLU A 243 17.23 -7.65 3.87
N PRO A 244 18.47 -7.12 3.75
CA PRO A 244 18.85 -5.89 4.41
C PRO A 244 18.13 -4.68 3.80
N PRO A 245 17.98 -3.56 4.54
CA PRO A 245 17.17 -2.42 4.13
C PRO A 245 17.55 -1.83 2.77
N GLU A 246 18.84 -1.81 2.45
CA GLU A 246 19.36 -1.31 1.18
C GLU A 246 18.93 -2.17 0.00
N LYS A 247 18.74 -3.48 0.22
CA LYS A 247 18.24 -4.39 -0.81
C LYS A 247 16.71 -4.36 -0.92
N VAL A 248 16.00 -4.15 0.19
CA VAL A 248 14.54 -3.90 0.17
C VAL A 248 14.21 -2.63 -0.62
N MET A 249 15.09 -1.63 -0.57
CA MET A 249 14.93 -0.39 -1.33
C MET A 249 14.80 -0.62 -2.86
N TYR A 250 15.34 -1.71 -3.40
CA TYR A 250 15.17 -2.05 -4.82
C TYR A 250 13.70 -2.19 -5.23
N GLN A 251 12.87 -2.80 -4.38
CA GLN A 251 11.44 -2.97 -4.64
C GLN A 251 10.71 -1.62 -4.60
N ALA A 252 11.01 -0.79 -3.58
CA ALA A 252 10.46 0.56 -3.47
C ALA A 252 10.83 1.43 -4.69
N ILE A 253 12.07 1.33 -5.18
CA ILE A 253 12.55 2.03 -6.38
C ILE A 253 11.82 1.55 -7.64
N ALA A 254 11.67 0.24 -7.83
CA ALA A 254 10.97 -0.31 -9.00
C ALA A 254 9.51 0.18 -9.04
N TYR A 255 8.81 0.13 -7.90
CA TYR A 255 7.44 0.62 -7.82
C TYR A 255 7.32 2.13 -7.94
N ALA A 256 8.23 2.91 -7.36
CA ALA A 256 8.26 4.35 -7.54
C ALA A 256 8.55 4.76 -8.98
N THR A 257 9.42 4.03 -9.67
CA THR A 257 9.69 4.22 -11.11
C THR A 257 8.44 3.95 -11.94
N PHE A 258 7.66 2.91 -11.63
CA PHE A 258 6.37 2.70 -12.28
C PHE A 258 5.38 3.86 -12.01
N ILE A 259 5.28 4.33 -10.77
CA ILE A 259 4.41 5.47 -10.44
C ILE A 259 4.85 6.74 -11.18
N HIS A 260 6.15 6.96 -11.33
CA HIS A 260 6.69 8.04 -12.15
C HIS A 260 6.21 7.96 -13.60
N GLU A 261 6.44 6.83 -14.28
CA GLU A 261 6.01 6.64 -15.67
C GLU A 261 4.49 6.79 -15.82
N LEU A 262 3.73 6.28 -14.85
CA LEU A 262 2.27 6.42 -14.83
C LEU A 262 1.84 7.89 -14.77
N ILE A 263 2.49 8.71 -13.95
CA ILE A 263 2.18 10.15 -13.81
C ILE A 263 2.62 10.93 -15.04
N ARG A 264 3.75 10.58 -15.65
CA ARG A 264 4.28 11.26 -16.83
C ARG A 264 3.62 10.83 -18.13
N SER A 265 2.84 9.74 -18.13
CA SER A 265 2.13 9.26 -19.30
C SER A 265 0.86 10.08 -19.60
N ASN A 266 0.79 10.64 -20.81
CA ASN A 266 -0.44 11.24 -21.33
C ASN A 266 -1.50 10.16 -21.66
N ALA A 267 -1.09 9.03 -22.24
CA ALA A 267 -1.99 7.96 -22.65
C ALA A 267 -2.66 7.26 -21.44
N ALA A 268 -1.95 7.20 -20.30
CA ALA A 268 -2.47 6.65 -19.05
C ALA A 268 -3.34 7.65 -18.23
N ASP A 269 -3.54 8.88 -18.71
CA ASP A 269 -4.10 10.02 -17.95
C ASP A 269 -3.33 10.26 -16.63
N GLY A 270 -2.02 10.48 -16.77
CA GLY A 270 -1.10 10.66 -15.65
C GLY A 270 -1.45 11.83 -14.74
N ILE A 271 -2.03 12.92 -15.30
CA ILE A 271 -2.56 14.04 -14.51
C ILE A 271 -3.73 13.60 -13.61
N GLY A 272 -4.61 12.73 -14.11
CA GLY A 272 -5.71 12.19 -13.34
C GLY A 272 -5.24 11.24 -12.23
N TRP A 273 -4.22 10.41 -12.48
CA TRP A 273 -3.60 9.59 -11.45
C TRP A 273 -2.90 10.43 -10.38
N TYR A 274 -2.15 11.45 -10.79
CA TYR A 274 -1.50 12.39 -9.87
C TYR A 274 -2.52 13.08 -8.94
N ASN A 275 -3.63 13.54 -9.52
CA ASN A 275 -4.73 14.17 -8.78
C ASN A 275 -5.44 13.21 -7.83
N LEU A 276 -5.60 11.93 -8.23
CA LEU A 276 -6.15 10.88 -7.38
C LEU A 276 -5.24 10.61 -6.18
N PHE A 277 -3.94 10.40 -6.41
CA PHE A 277 -2.97 10.10 -5.35
C PHE A 277 -2.80 11.26 -4.37
N LEU A 278 -2.86 12.50 -4.83
CA LEU A 278 -2.74 13.68 -3.97
C LEU A 278 -4.05 14.11 -3.30
N ASP A 279 -5.17 13.47 -3.64
CA ASP A 279 -6.50 13.84 -3.18
C ASP A 279 -6.77 15.33 -3.47
N ASN A 280 -6.52 15.73 -4.72
CA ASN A 280 -6.66 17.10 -5.20
C ASN A 280 -6.83 17.16 -6.72
N LYS A 281 -8.03 17.51 -7.20
CA LYS A 281 -8.39 17.51 -8.63
C LYS A 281 -7.81 18.66 -9.47
N LYS A 282 -7.07 19.59 -8.87
CA LYS A 282 -6.61 20.83 -9.53
C LYS A 282 -5.08 21.00 -9.52
N ARG A 283 -4.32 19.95 -9.21
CA ARG A 283 -2.86 20.03 -9.22
C ARG A 283 -2.37 19.91 -10.66
N LYS A 284 -1.34 20.69 -10.99
CA LYS A 284 -0.48 20.43 -12.16
C LYS A 284 0.66 19.51 -11.71
N ILE A 285 1.07 18.59 -12.58
CA ILE A 285 2.32 17.86 -12.35
C ILE A 285 3.45 18.89 -12.43
N PRO A 286 4.34 18.96 -11.43
CA PRO A 286 5.46 19.90 -11.45
C PRO A 286 6.44 19.57 -12.58
N ASP A 287 7.21 20.56 -13.03
CA ASP A 287 8.31 20.35 -13.98
C ASP A 287 9.34 19.38 -13.41
N GLU A 288 9.63 19.50 -12.11
CA GLU A 288 10.40 18.55 -11.31
C GLU A 288 9.48 17.72 -10.39
N LEU A 289 9.23 16.48 -10.77
CA LEU A 289 8.51 15.49 -9.97
C LEU A 289 9.46 14.74 -9.05
N VAL A 290 9.17 14.79 -7.75
CA VAL A 290 9.89 14.05 -6.72
C VAL A 290 8.98 12.98 -6.12
N ILE A 291 9.39 11.72 -6.21
CA ILE A 291 8.73 10.60 -5.55
C ILE A 291 9.65 10.11 -4.42
N LYS A 292 9.08 9.92 -3.23
CA LYS A 292 9.80 9.41 -2.07
C LYS A 292 9.72 7.89 -2.03
N CYS A 293 10.86 7.22 -2.04
CA CYS A 293 10.98 5.77 -1.84
C CYS A 293 11.36 5.51 -0.39
N VAL A 294 10.53 4.78 0.32
CA VAL A 294 10.71 4.55 1.76
C VAL A 294 10.79 3.07 2.05
N VAL A 295 11.78 2.67 2.83
CA VAL A 295 11.78 1.35 3.49
C VAL A 295 11.41 1.56 4.95
N ALA A 296 10.31 0.95 5.37
CA ALA A 296 9.86 0.93 6.77
C ALA A 296 10.15 -0.44 7.36
N MET A 297 11.13 -0.52 8.26
CA MET A 297 11.60 -1.78 8.84
C MET A 297 12.01 -1.56 10.30
N PRO A 298 11.79 -2.52 11.22
CA PRO A 298 12.29 -2.45 12.59
C PRO A 298 13.82 -2.63 12.67
N GLY A 299 14.40 -2.34 13.83
CA GLY A 299 15.82 -2.63 14.10
C GLY A 299 16.82 -1.85 13.25
N LEU A 300 16.41 -0.74 12.62
CA LEU A 300 17.31 0.09 11.83
C LEU A 300 18.21 0.92 12.75
N ASN A 301 19.54 0.70 12.66
CA ASN A 301 20.51 1.48 13.42
C ASN A 301 20.50 2.95 12.97
N VAL A 302 20.30 3.84 13.95
CA VAL A 302 19.87 5.24 13.79
C VAL A 302 20.89 6.15 13.06
N VAL A 303 22.07 5.64 12.70
CA VAL A 303 23.10 6.42 11.97
C VAL A 303 22.65 6.77 10.54
N ALA A 304 21.69 6.04 9.96
CA ALA A 304 21.16 6.29 8.62
C ALA A 304 19.76 6.93 8.59
N LEU A 305 19.18 7.27 9.75
CA LEU A 305 17.74 7.45 9.84
C LEU A 305 17.34 8.83 10.34
N ASP A 306 16.80 9.59 9.41
CA ASP A 306 16.36 10.93 9.65
C ASP A 306 15.05 10.94 10.46
N LYS A 307 15.10 11.50 11.67
CA LYS A 307 13.91 11.79 12.48
C LYS A 307 12.95 12.76 11.77
N GLU A 308 13.37 13.38 10.67
CA GLU A 308 12.60 14.32 9.84
C GLU A 308 12.55 13.98 8.33
N LEU A 309 12.88 12.77 7.84
CA LEU A 309 12.77 12.41 6.41
C LEU A 309 13.20 13.53 5.40
N GLY A 310 14.42 14.05 5.48
CA GLY A 310 14.96 15.17 4.68
C GLY A 310 16.41 15.69 4.93
N LYS A 311 17.37 14.95 5.51
CA LYS A 311 18.74 15.39 5.84
C LYS A 311 19.87 14.46 5.36
N ASN A 312 19.60 13.17 5.13
CA ASN A 312 20.57 12.22 4.53
C ASN A 312 20.06 11.68 3.19
N ASN A 313 19.74 12.60 2.27
CA ASN A 313 19.12 12.27 1.00
C ASN A 313 20.14 11.68 0.03
N LEU A 314 20.09 10.37 -0.19
CA LEU A 314 20.57 9.79 -1.43
C LEU A 314 19.51 10.04 -2.49
N ASN A 315 19.79 10.97 -3.41
CA ASN A 315 18.96 11.17 -4.59
C ASN A 315 19.41 10.17 -5.65
N VAL A 316 18.47 9.35 -6.13
CA VAL A 316 18.65 8.60 -7.36
C VAL A 316 18.04 9.43 -8.47
N LEU A 317 18.89 9.99 -9.32
CA LEU A 317 18.44 10.69 -10.53
C LEU A 317 17.83 9.66 -11.47
N MET A 318 16.66 9.96 -12.00
CA MET A 318 16.03 9.12 -13.01
C MET A 318 16.86 9.26 -14.30
N PRO A 319 17.57 8.21 -14.75
CA PRO A 319 18.43 8.32 -15.90
C PRO A 319 17.56 8.17 -17.16
N PHE A 320 16.86 9.22 -17.60
CA PHE A 320 16.61 9.53 -19.02
C PHE A 320 15.93 10.93 -19.23
N ASN A 321 16.36 11.60 -20.31
CA ASN A 321 15.80 12.81 -20.97
C ASN A 321 15.58 14.07 -20.14
N ASN A 322 16.64 14.85 -19.87
CA ASN A 322 16.58 16.26 -19.44
C ASN A 322 15.61 16.57 -18.27
N SER A 323 15.11 15.55 -17.58
CA SER A 323 14.09 15.68 -16.55
C SER A 323 14.81 15.97 -15.24
N LYS A 324 14.29 16.94 -14.50
CA LYS A 324 14.77 17.24 -13.15
C LYS A 324 14.22 16.23 -12.13
N ASP A 325 13.47 15.24 -12.60
CA ASP A 325 12.74 14.27 -11.80
C ASP A 325 13.69 13.35 -11.04
N LYS A 326 13.30 13.00 -9.82
CA LYS A 326 14.15 12.20 -8.93
C LYS A 326 13.38 11.34 -7.97
N LEU A 327 14.02 10.25 -7.58
CA LEU A 327 13.61 9.43 -6.46
C LEU A 327 14.43 9.83 -5.23
N GLU A 328 13.73 10.15 -4.14
CA GLU A 328 14.35 10.46 -2.86
C GLU A 328 14.25 9.24 -1.95
N LEU A 329 15.39 8.65 -1.59
CA LEU A 329 15.45 7.43 -0.80
C LEU A 329 15.47 7.73 0.70
N LEU A 330 14.63 7.04 1.46
CA LEU A 330 14.39 7.31 2.87
C LEU A 330 14.20 6.00 3.65
N PHE A 331 14.59 5.98 4.92
CA PHE A 331 14.36 4.85 5.82
C PHE A 331 13.50 5.28 7.01
N ILE A 332 12.63 4.39 7.48
CA ILE A 332 11.79 4.57 8.67
C ILE A 332 12.03 3.39 9.61
N ASN A 333 12.56 3.66 10.80
CA ASN A 333 12.65 2.64 11.85
C ASN A 333 11.27 2.43 12.48
N LEU A 334 10.74 1.23 12.39
CA LEU A 334 9.51 0.85 13.08
C LEU A 334 9.86 0.45 14.52
N ASP A 335 9.39 1.21 15.50
CA ASP A 335 9.58 0.88 16.91
C ASP A 335 8.75 -0.36 17.28
N ASP A 336 9.48 -1.41 17.69
CA ASP A 336 9.00 -2.72 18.15
C ASP A 336 7.85 -2.64 19.14
N LYS A 337 7.92 -1.71 20.09
CA LYS A 337 6.90 -1.56 21.13
C LYS A 337 5.60 -0.98 20.61
N THR A 338 5.59 -0.34 19.44
CA THR A 338 4.43 0.45 19.01
C THR A 338 3.70 -0.06 17.78
N TYR A 339 4.36 -0.85 16.94
CA TYR A 339 3.71 -1.46 15.78
C TYR A 339 3.54 -2.97 15.90
N GLY A 340 3.86 -3.53 17.08
CA GLY A 340 3.66 -4.95 17.38
C GLY A 340 4.74 -5.87 16.82
N VAL A 341 5.90 -5.33 16.44
CA VAL A 341 7.10 -6.13 16.15
C VAL A 341 7.69 -6.52 17.51
N LYS A 342 7.31 -7.67 18.05
CA LYS A 342 8.12 -8.28 19.11
C LYS A 342 9.25 -9.02 18.40
N ASP A 343 10.48 -8.58 18.65
CA ASP A 343 11.66 -9.39 18.36
C ASP A 343 11.56 -10.71 19.14
N TYR A 344 11.51 -11.83 18.43
CA TYR A 344 11.52 -13.18 19.03
C TYR A 344 12.89 -13.84 18.86
N SER A 345 13.95 -13.06 18.59
CA SER A 345 15.32 -13.57 18.59
C SER A 345 15.82 -13.98 19.99
N GLU A 346 15.08 -13.70 21.06
CA GLU A 346 15.31 -14.25 22.40
C GLU A 346 14.36 -15.42 22.72
N LYS A 347 14.54 -16.53 22.00
CA LYS A 347 14.40 -17.89 22.54
C LYS A 347 15.42 -18.78 21.85
N LEU A 348 16.67 -18.64 22.27
CA LEU A 348 17.59 -19.78 22.32
C LEU A 348 17.20 -20.68 23.48
#